data_AF-A0A168M054-F1
#
_entry.id   AF-A0A168M054-F1
#
_cell.length_a   1.000
_cell.length_b   1.000
_cell.length_c   1.000
_cell.angle_alpha   90.00
_cell.angle_beta   90.00
_cell.angle_gamma   90.00
#
_symmetry.space_group_name_H-M   'P 1'
#
loop_
_entity.id
_entity.type
_entity.pdbx_description
1 polymer ?
#
loop_
_entity_poly.entity_id
_entity_poly.type
_entity_poly.pdbx_seq_one_letter_code
_entity_poly.pdbx_strand_id
1 'polypeptide(L)'
;MTTMKRLSTLFLSLMLTLTLVTLFPISVLAASFELSTSARTAFDKMAASANSSSANLMNNQYANILKLQQQDQEWDNKIKDLHYLNEETLIVVKKKIQLVDSDKLTNLQAKLTQARERYKPLFSMYESLNQQKAVAKKLNHKEIYNLLLSQTESMKIAVQLARTDIRNKESSYTTAKSKTAATKKLLRATLDGIAPLKVQIKVSKNAASMTQKKFITETLTLKQSIKNGNISTTLRSLDALVTHAKKVIEHKEKTYLLEQKISEIERKVQLQLAS
;
A
#
# COMPACT_ATOMS: atom_id res chain seq x y z
N MET A 1 -13.37 -26.95 8.22
CA MET A 1 -13.22 -26.26 6.91
C MET A 1 -12.93 -24.75 7.00
N THR A 2 -12.71 -24.18 8.20
CA THR A 2 -12.42 -22.75 8.45
C THR A 2 -10.94 -22.46 8.71
N THR A 3 -10.17 -23.46 9.15
CA THR A 3 -8.73 -23.36 9.44
C THR A 3 -7.87 -23.38 8.17
N MET A 4 -8.21 -24.22 7.19
CA MET A 4 -7.49 -24.26 5.89
C MET A 4 -7.63 -22.96 5.08
N LYS A 5 -8.77 -22.26 5.15
CA LYS A 5 -8.96 -20.95 4.49
C LYS A 5 -8.10 -19.84 5.12
N ARG A 6 -7.87 -19.89 6.44
CA ARG A 6 -6.99 -18.93 7.15
C ARG A 6 -5.51 -19.17 6.87
N LEU A 7 -5.10 -20.43 6.74
CA LEU A 7 -3.72 -20.77 6.40
C LEU A 7 -3.39 -20.44 4.94
N SER A 8 -4.34 -20.68 4.01
CA SER A 8 -4.21 -20.30 2.60
C SER A 8 -4.17 -18.79 2.39
N THR A 9 -4.97 -18.00 3.13
CA THR A 9 -4.92 -16.52 3.05
C THR A 9 -3.65 -15.93 3.66
N LEU A 10 -3.10 -16.54 4.72
CA LEU A 10 -1.80 -16.17 5.27
C LEU A 10 -0.64 -16.52 4.31
N PHE A 11 -0.67 -17.68 3.67
CA PHE A 11 0.33 -18.05 2.65
C PHE A 11 0.25 -17.17 1.40
N LEU A 12 -0.96 -16.82 0.96
CA LEU A 12 -1.16 -15.93 -0.19
C LEU A 12 -0.74 -14.48 0.12
N SER A 13 -0.97 -14.02 1.36
CA SER A 13 -0.48 -12.74 1.86
C SER A 13 1.04 -12.71 1.97
N LEU A 14 1.67 -13.79 2.45
CA LEU A 14 3.11 -13.88 2.63
C LEU A 14 3.85 -14.00 1.28
N MET A 15 3.28 -14.72 0.31
CA MET A 15 3.78 -14.80 -1.06
C MET A 15 3.62 -13.48 -1.83
N LEU A 16 2.58 -12.70 -1.54
CA LEU A 16 2.40 -11.36 -2.13
C LEU A 16 3.37 -10.33 -1.52
N THR A 17 3.75 -10.48 -0.25
CA THR A 17 4.80 -9.62 0.35
C THR A 17 6.21 -10.03 -0.08
N LEU A 18 6.46 -11.33 -0.32
CA LEU A 18 7.80 -11.81 -0.72
C LEU A 18 8.12 -11.53 -2.20
N THR A 19 7.10 -11.36 -3.04
CA THR A 19 7.27 -10.96 -4.46
C THR A 19 7.49 -9.46 -4.65
N LEU A 20 7.30 -8.63 -3.63
CA LEU A 20 7.62 -7.19 -3.70
C LEU A 20 9.11 -6.89 -3.44
N VAL A 21 9.84 -7.80 -2.79
CA VAL A 21 11.28 -7.60 -2.47
C VAL A 21 12.19 -7.99 -3.65
N THR A 22 11.70 -8.74 -4.65
CA THR A 22 12.50 -9.19 -5.80
C THR A 22 12.45 -8.26 -7.01
N LEU A 23 11.80 -7.10 -6.91
CA LEU A 23 11.67 -6.12 -8.00
C LEU A 23 12.66 -4.96 -7.93
N PHE A 24 13.77 -5.13 -7.21
CA PHE A 24 14.88 -4.18 -7.27
C PHE A 24 15.90 -4.67 -8.30
N PRO A 25 15.92 -4.12 -9.54
CA PRO A 25 17.17 -4.07 -10.25
C PRO A 25 18.12 -3.23 -9.39
N ILE A 26 19.16 -3.88 -8.87
CA ILE A 26 20.34 -3.23 -8.31
C ILE A 26 20.73 -2.15 -9.31
N SER A 27 20.77 -0.88 -8.89
CA SER A 27 21.25 0.21 -9.73
C SER A 27 22.65 -0.16 -10.24
N VAL A 28 22.77 -0.44 -11.54
CA VAL A 28 24.04 -0.80 -12.21
C VAL A 28 24.87 0.46 -12.53
N LEU A 29 24.79 1.48 -11.68
CA LEU A 29 25.88 2.45 -11.51
C LEU A 29 26.56 2.18 -10.17
N ALA A 30 27.16 1.00 -10.05
CA ALA A 30 28.23 0.82 -9.07
C ALA A 30 29.56 1.43 -9.58
N ALA A 31 29.65 1.80 -10.87
CA ALA A 31 30.81 2.46 -11.44
C ALA A 31 30.46 3.90 -11.84
N SER A 32 31.14 4.86 -11.23
CA SER A 32 31.13 6.25 -11.67
C SER A 32 31.62 6.35 -13.11
N PHE A 33 31.00 7.22 -13.92
CA PHE A 33 31.56 7.59 -15.22
C PHE A 33 32.77 8.48 -14.97
N GLU A 34 33.95 7.88 -15.11
CA GLU A 34 35.21 8.61 -15.11
C GLU A 34 36.10 8.06 -16.22
N LEU A 35 36.81 8.96 -16.91
CA LEU A 35 37.84 8.54 -17.84
C LEU A 35 39.02 8.03 -17.02
N SER A 36 39.62 6.91 -17.40
CA SER A 36 40.88 6.48 -16.81
C SER A 36 41.93 7.58 -16.99
N THR A 37 42.95 7.63 -16.13
CA THR A 37 44.04 8.62 -16.22
C THR A 37 44.66 8.70 -17.62
N SER A 38 44.82 7.55 -18.28
CA SER A 38 45.29 7.46 -19.66
C SER A 38 44.31 8.04 -20.70
N ALA A 39 43.02 7.74 -20.58
CA ALA A 39 41.99 8.30 -21.46
C ALA A 39 41.81 9.80 -21.22
N ARG A 40 41.97 10.25 -19.97
CA ARG A 40 41.94 11.68 -19.63
C ARG A 40 43.11 12.44 -20.24
N THR A 41 44.32 11.89 -20.14
CA THR A 41 45.50 12.49 -20.79
C THR A 41 45.33 12.59 -22.31
N ALA A 42 44.79 11.54 -22.95
CA ALA A 42 44.50 11.55 -24.38
C ALA A 42 43.40 12.57 -24.75
N PHE A 43 42.37 12.69 -23.90
CA PHE A 43 41.32 13.69 -24.04
C PHE A 43 41.86 15.12 -23.94
N ASP A 44 42.68 15.41 -22.93
CA ASP A 44 43.26 16.74 -22.72
C ASP A 44 44.20 17.11 -23.87
N LYS A 45 45.01 16.15 -24.36
CA LYS A 45 45.84 16.34 -25.56
C LYS A 45 45.00 16.63 -26.81
N MET A 46 43.88 15.92 -26.97
CA MET A 46 42.95 16.16 -28.08
C MET A 46 42.33 17.56 -28.00
N ALA A 47 41.87 17.97 -26.81
CA ALA A 47 41.31 19.29 -26.59
C ALA A 47 42.36 20.39 -26.88
N ALA A 48 43.62 20.20 -26.48
CA ALA A 48 44.71 21.14 -26.77
C ALA A 48 45.03 21.26 -28.28
N SER A 49 44.81 20.19 -29.05
CA SER A 49 44.98 20.19 -30.52
C SER A 49 43.77 20.69 -31.30
N ALA A 50 42.62 20.86 -30.64
CA ALA A 50 41.39 21.33 -31.26
C ALA A 50 41.36 22.86 -31.34
N ASN A 51 40.47 23.41 -32.18
CA ASN A 51 40.18 24.85 -32.12
C ASN A 51 39.51 25.21 -30.78
N SER A 52 39.59 26.48 -30.39
CA SER A 52 39.11 26.97 -29.08
C SER A 52 37.63 26.65 -28.82
N SER A 53 36.78 26.73 -29.84
CA SER A 53 35.35 26.41 -29.73
C SER A 53 35.12 24.93 -29.42
N SER A 54 35.75 24.02 -30.18
CA SER A 54 35.65 22.58 -29.98
C SER A 54 36.23 22.15 -28.64
N ALA A 55 37.37 22.71 -28.23
CA ALA A 55 38.00 22.43 -26.94
C ALA A 55 37.09 22.83 -25.77
N ASN A 56 36.50 24.03 -25.82
CA ASN A 56 35.54 24.49 -24.82
C ASN A 56 34.29 23.60 -24.76
N LEU A 57 33.74 23.23 -25.91
CA LEU A 57 32.55 22.36 -25.98
C LEU A 57 32.84 20.97 -25.39
N MET A 58 33.98 20.36 -25.73
CA MET A 58 34.41 19.07 -25.17
C MET A 58 34.48 19.11 -23.64
N ASN A 59 35.18 20.11 -23.09
CA ASN A 59 35.34 20.27 -21.64
C ASN A 59 33.99 20.52 -20.95
N ASN A 60 33.14 21.36 -21.52
CA ASN A 60 31.81 21.66 -20.97
C ASN A 60 30.90 20.44 -20.97
N GLN A 61 30.85 19.67 -22.06
CA GLN A 61 30.04 18.46 -22.13
C GLN A 61 30.54 17.40 -21.15
N TYR A 62 31.86 17.22 -21.04
CA TYR A 62 32.44 16.29 -20.08
C TYR A 62 32.11 16.67 -18.63
N ALA A 63 32.30 17.95 -18.25
CA ALA A 63 31.92 18.45 -16.93
C ALA A 63 30.42 18.29 -16.65
N ASN A 64 29.57 18.52 -17.66
CA ASN A 64 28.13 18.33 -17.54
C ASN A 64 27.76 16.86 -17.29
N ILE A 65 28.41 15.89 -17.95
CA ILE A 65 28.17 14.47 -17.68
C ILE A 65 28.49 14.13 -16.22
N LEU A 66 29.61 14.62 -15.68
CA LEU A 66 29.97 14.39 -14.27
C LEU A 66 28.91 14.98 -13.32
N LYS A 67 28.42 16.19 -13.60
CA LYS A 67 27.34 16.81 -12.82
C LYS A 67 26.04 15.99 -12.90
N LEU A 68 25.64 15.56 -14.09
CA LEU A 68 24.43 14.75 -14.28
C LEU A 68 24.54 13.41 -13.55
N GLN A 69 25.74 12.82 -13.48
CA GLN A 69 25.96 11.59 -12.73
C GLN A 69 25.81 11.80 -11.20
N GLN A 70 26.26 12.94 -10.67
CA GLN A 70 26.02 13.27 -9.25
C GLN A 70 24.51 13.39 -8.98
N GLN A 71 23.78 14.10 -9.86
CA GLN A 71 22.32 14.19 -9.77
C GLN A 71 21.64 12.83 -9.87
N ASP A 72 22.15 11.94 -10.71
CA ASP A 72 21.65 10.57 -10.87
C ASP A 72 21.70 9.77 -9.55
N GLN A 73 22.79 9.93 -8.79
CA GLN A 73 22.97 9.31 -7.46
C GLN A 73 22.05 9.96 -6.41
N GLU A 74 21.93 11.28 -6.41
CA GLU A 74 21.01 11.99 -5.51
C GLU A 74 19.57 11.54 -5.72
N TRP A 75 19.15 11.36 -6.97
CA TRP A 75 17.83 10.86 -7.30
C TRP A 75 17.61 9.42 -6.84
N ASP A 76 18.61 8.55 -6.98
CA ASP A 76 18.51 7.17 -6.46
C ASP A 76 18.28 7.16 -4.95
N ASN A 77 18.99 7.99 -4.20
CA ASN A 77 18.80 8.11 -2.75
C ASN A 77 17.38 8.64 -2.41
N LYS A 78 16.95 9.73 -3.05
CA LYS A 78 15.61 10.30 -2.84
C LYS A 78 14.49 9.31 -3.12
N ILE A 79 14.59 8.57 -4.22
CA ILE A 79 13.60 7.55 -4.61
C ILE A 79 13.61 6.40 -3.60
N LYS A 80 14.79 5.93 -3.20
CA LYS A 80 14.96 4.84 -2.23
C LYS A 80 14.32 5.20 -0.89
N ASP A 81 14.65 6.37 -0.36
CA ASP A 81 14.16 6.82 0.95
C ASP A 81 12.63 6.95 0.94
N LEU A 82 12.07 7.59 -0.09
CA LEU A 82 10.62 7.76 -0.21
C LEU A 82 9.90 6.41 -0.42
N HIS A 83 10.48 5.52 -1.21
CA HIS A 83 9.92 4.20 -1.44
C HIS A 83 9.81 3.39 -0.14
N TYR A 84 10.86 3.36 0.68
CA TYR A 84 10.81 2.66 1.96
C TYR A 84 9.78 3.26 2.91
N LEU A 85 9.74 4.59 3.00
CA LEU A 85 8.75 5.29 3.81
C LEU A 85 7.30 4.94 3.39
N ASN A 86 7.04 4.88 2.08
CA ASN A 86 5.75 4.49 1.54
C ASN A 86 5.40 3.03 1.91
N GLU A 87 6.32 2.07 1.75
CA GLU A 87 6.03 0.67 2.09
C GLU A 87 5.75 0.49 3.59
N GLU A 88 6.51 1.15 4.46
CA GLU A 88 6.26 1.15 5.91
C GLU A 88 4.90 1.75 6.24
N THR A 89 4.59 2.91 5.65
CA THR A 89 3.33 3.61 5.84
C THR A 89 2.15 2.77 5.38
N LEU A 90 2.26 2.10 4.23
CA LEU A 90 1.23 1.22 3.69
C LEU A 90 0.91 0.06 4.64
N ILE A 91 1.94 -0.57 5.24
CA ILE A 91 1.77 -1.64 6.23
C ILE A 91 0.98 -1.12 7.44
N VAL A 92 1.38 0.02 7.98
CA VAL A 92 0.73 0.64 9.14
C VAL A 92 -0.72 1.00 8.82
N VAL A 93 -0.98 1.62 7.67
CA VAL A 93 -2.32 2.02 7.24
C VAL A 93 -3.22 0.79 7.05
N LYS A 94 -2.74 -0.26 6.38
CA LYS A 94 -3.50 -1.51 6.22
C LYS A 94 -3.87 -2.13 7.56
N LYS A 95 -2.97 -2.12 8.54
CA LYS A 95 -3.25 -2.60 9.91
C LYS A 95 -4.31 -1.74 10.58
N LYS A 96 -4.22 -0.40 10.50
CA LYS A 96 -5.23 0.52 11.05
C LYS A 96 -6.61 0.28 10.42
N ILE A 97 -6.69 0.09 9.10
CA ILE A 97 -7.95 -0.26 8.41
C ILE A 97 -8.56 -1.54 8.98
N GLN A 98 -7.76 -2.56 9.27
CA GLN A 98 -8.29 -3.81 9.86
C GLN A 98 -8.91 -3.59 11.24
N LEU A 99 -8.35 -2.66 12.01
CA LEU A 99 -8.76 -2.34 13.38
C LEU A 99 -9.90 -1.30 13.47
N VAL A 100 -10.35 -0.70 12.36
CA VAL A 100 -11.48 0.26 12.40
C VAL A 100 -12.67 -0.34 13.14
N ASP A 101 -13.13 0.39 14.16
CA ASP A 101 -14.22 0.07 15.09
C ASP A 101 -14.11 -1.29 15.80
N SER A 102 -12.93 -1.93 15.89
CA SER A 102 -12.79 -3.26 16.52
C SER A 102 -13.36 -3.29 17.93
N ASP A 103 -13.01 -2.30 18.73
CA ASP A 103 -13.35 -2.25 20.16
C ASP A 103 -14.83 -1.93 20.35
N LYS A 104 -15.37 -1.03 19.52
CA LYS A 104 -16.79 -0.71 19.49
C LYS A 104 -17.63 -1.92 19.14
N LEU A 105 -17.26 -2.67 18.09
CA LEU A 105 -17.96 -3.88 17.69
C LEU A 105 -17.88 -4.97 18.78
N THR A 106 -16.72 -5.12 19.40
CA THR A 106 -16.51 -6.06 20.51
C THR A 106 -17.41 -5.71 21.69
N ASN A 107 -17.46 -4.44 22.07
CA ASN A 107 -18.31 -3.95 23.16
C ASN A 107 -19.81 -4.13 22.86
N LEU A 108 -20.26 -3.82 21.64
CA LEU A 108 -21.66 -4.03 21.24
C LEU A 108 -22.04 -5.51 21.22
N GLN A 109 -21.14 -6.38 20.75
CA GLN A 109 -21.35 -7.82 20.77
C GLN A 109 -21.42 -8.35 22.20
N ALA A 110 -20.52 -7.91 23.09
CA ALA A 110 -20.52 -8.30 24.50
C ALA A 110 -21.84 -7.89 25.18
N LYS A 111 -22.32 -6.66 24.95
CA LYS A 111 -23.62 -6.18 25.47
C LYS A 111 -24.80 -7.01 24.97
N LEU A 112 -24.79 -7.41 23.69
CA LEU A 112 -25.83 -8.26 23.11
C LEU A 112 -25.81 -9.66 23.75
N THR A 113 -24.64 -10.29 23.85
CA THR A 113 -24.48 -11.60 24.50
C THR A 113 -24.94 -11.54 25.96
N GLN A 114 -24.50 -10.53 26.71
CA GLN A 114 -24.89 -10.35 28.11
C GLN A 114 -26.40 -10.19 28.27
N ALA A 115 -27.07 -9.43 27.39
CA ALA A 115 -28.52 -9.28 27.42
C ALA A 115 -29.24 -10.61 27.13
N ARG A 116 -28.77 -11.38 26.15
CA ARG A 116 -29.32 -12.71 25.83
C ARG A 116 -29.20 -13.67 27.01
N GLU A 117 -28.03 -13.73 27.65
CA GLU A 117 -27.82 -14.59 28.82
C GLU A 117 -28.66 -14.12 30.02
N ARG A 118 -28.73 -12.81 30.27
CA ARG A 118 -29.53 -12.23 31.37
C ARG A 118 -31.01 -12.57 31.26
N TYR A 119 -31.58 -12.54 30.05
CA TYR A 119 -33.02 -12.79 29.85
C TYR A 119 -33.37 -14.25 29.60
N LYS A 120 -32.38 -15.14 29.43
CA LYS A 120 -32.60 -16.57 29.19
C LYS A 120 -33.51 -17.21 30.25
N PRO A 121 -33.29 -17.02 31.57
CA PRO A 121 -34.17 -17.59 32.60
C PRO A 121 -35.61 -17.08 32.51
N LEU A 122 -35.80 -15.79 32.19
CA LEU A 122 -37.13 -15.19 32.02
C LEU A 122 -37.90 -15.86 30.87
N PHE A 123 -37.23 -16.10 29.74
CA PHE A 123 -37.85 -16.77 28.61
C PHE A 123 -38.15 -18.25 28.89
N SER A 124 -37.23 -18.97 29.54
CA SER A 124 -37.45 -20.36 29.95
C SER A 124 -38.63 -20.51 30.90
N MET A 125 -38.76 -19.60 31.89
CA MET A 125 -39.89 -19.60 32.81
C MET A 125 -41.21 -19.30 32.10
N TYR A 126 -41.22 -18.29 31.21
CA TYR A 126 -42.41 -17.98 30.41
C TYR A 126 -42.84 -19.13 29.50
N GLU A 127 -41.88 -19.85 28.91
CA GLU A 127 -42.16 -21.03 28.08
C GLU A 127 -42.72 -22.19 28.93
N SER A 128 -42.12 -22.47 30.09
CA SER A 128 -42.61 -23.50 31.01
C SER A 128 -44.05 -23.24 31.46
N LEU A 129 -44.38 -22.00 31.84
CA LEU A 129 -45.75 -21.63 32.22
C LEU A 129 -46.74 -21.82 31.07
N ASN A 130 -46.34 -21.50 29.83
CA ASN A 130 -47.21 -21.74 28.67
C ASN A 130 -47.42 -23.24 28.41
N GLN A 131 -46.41 -24.09 28.60
CA GLN A 131 -46.54 -25.54 28.51
C GLN A 131 -47.47 -26.09 29.59
N GLN A 132 -47.28 -25.70 30.86
CA GLN A 132 -48.14 -26.10 31.98
C GLN A 132 -49.59 -25.66 31.75
N LYS A 133 -49.80 -24.42 31.26
CA LYS A 133 -51.12 -23.90 30.92
C LYS A 133 -51.80 -24.74 29.82
N ALA A 134 -51.04 -25.16 28.80
CA ALA A 134 -51.54 -26.02 27.73
C ALA A 134 -51.93 -27.41 28.25
N VAL A 135 -51.17 -27.98 29.20
CA VAL A 135 -51.50 -29.26 29.85
C VAL A 135 -52.77 -29.12 30.71
N ALA A 136 -52.87 -28.10 31.57
CA ALA A 136 -54.05 -27.86 32.40
C ALA A 136 -55.33 -27.68 31.56
N LYS A 137 -55.22 -27.02 30.40
CA LYS A 137 -56.32 -26.90 29.43
C LYS A 137 -56.74 -28.27 28.88
N LYS A 138 -55.79 -29.14 28.52
CA LYS A 138 -56.07 -30.49 28.00
C LYS A 138 -56.74 -31.39 29.04
N LEU A 139 -56.37 -31.23 30.32
CA LEU A 139 -56.92 -32.02 31.43
C LEU A 139 -58.22 -31.44 32.02
N ASN A 140 -58.77 -30.36 31.45
CA ASN A 140 -59.98 -29.68 31.92
C ASN A 140 -59.92 -29.15 33.38
N HIS A 141 -58.72 -28.92 33.93
CA HIS A 141 -58.54 -28.31 35.25
C HIS A 141 -58.67 -26.78 35.17
N LYS A 142 -59.91 -26.27 35.23
CA LYS A 142 -60.22 -24.84 35.04
C LYS A 142 -59.52 -23.89 36.01
N GLU A 143 -59.41 -24.24 37.29
CA GLU A 143 -58.76 -23.40 38.31
C GLU A 143 -57.26 -23.26 38.05
N ILE A 144 -56.57 -24.38 37.80
CA ILE A 144 -55.14 -24.41 37.47
C ILE A 144 -54.88 -23.64 36.18
N TYR A 145 -55.73 -23.81 35.16
CA TYR A 145 -55.65 -23.06 33.91
C TYR A 145 -55.73 -21.55 34.15
N ASN A 146 -56.71 -21.08 34.93
CA ASN A 146 -56.91 -19.65 35.20
C ASN A 146 -55.74 -19.05 36.00
N LEU A 147 -55.20 -19.80 36.97
CA LEU A 147 -54.01 -19.38 37.73
C LEU A 147 -52.79 -19.23 36.81
N LEU A 148 -52.49 -20.24 35.99
CA LEU A 148 -51.38 -20.21 35.04
C LEU A 148 -51.58 -19.15 33.96
N LEU A 149 -52.82 -18.89 33.54
CA LEU A 149 -53.14 -17.80 32.62
C LEU A 149 -52.75 -16.44 33.21
N SER A 150 -53.18 -16.15 34.44
CA SER A 150 -52.83 -14.90 35.14
C SER A 150 -51.32 -14.73 35.28
N GLN A 151 -50.60 -15.79 35.67
CA GLN A 151 -49.14 -15.79 35.74
C GLN A 151 -48.50 -15.51 34.37
N THR A 152 -48.97 -16.16 33.30
CA THR A 152 -48.43 -15.91 31.95
C THR A 152 -48.68 -14.48 31.46
N GLU A 153 -49.85 -13.91 31.71
CA GLU A 153 -50.15 -12.53 31.30
C GLU A 153 -49.34 -11.52 32.12
N SER A 154 -49.10 -11.76 33.41
CA SER A 154 -48.24 -10.90 34.24
C SER A 154 -46.79 -10.85 33.74
N MET A 155 -46.25 -11.99 33.27
CA MET A 155 -44.87 -12.08 32.76
C MET A 155 -44.71 -11.54 31.33
N LYS A 156 -45.80 -11.42 30.57
CA LYS A 156 -45.79 -11.04 29.15
C LYS A 156 -45.14 -9.69 28.91
N ILE A 157 -45.41 -8.70 29.78
CA ILE A 157 -44.82 -7.36 29.68
C ILE A 157 -43.30 -7.43 29.83
N ALA A 158 -42.81 -8.15 30.86
CA ALA A 158 -41.38 -8.33 31.08
C ALA A 158 -40.70 -9.05 29.89
N VAL A 159 -41.34 -10.06 29.33
CA VAL A 159 -40.85 -10.79 28.14
C VAL A 159 -40.80 -9.88 26.91
N GLN A 160 -41.82 -9.04 26.70
CA GLN A 160 -41.84 -8.08 25.59
C GLN A 160 -40.74 -7.03 25.74
N LEU A 161 -40.53 -6.48 26.93
CA LEU A 161 -39.44 -5.55 27.22
C LEU A 161 -38.07 -6.19 26.97
N ALA A 162 -37.86 -7.42 27.45
CA ALA A 162 -36.63 -8.17 27.22
C ALA A 162 -36.35 -8.44 25.72
N ARG A 163 -37.39 -8.83 24.96
CA ARG A 163 -37.28 -9.02 23.50
C ARG A 163 -36.94 -7.73 22.78
N THR A 164 -37.56 -6.61 23.16
CA THR A 164 -37.27 -5.29 22.61
C THR A 164 -35.83 -4.87 22.92
N ASP A 165 -35.36 -5.08 24.15
CA ASP A 165 -33.98 -4.76 24.53
C ASP A 165 -32.95 -5.56 23.72
N ILE A 166 -33.15 -6.87 23.57
CA ILE A 166 -32.29 -7.71 22.70
C ILE A 166 -32.32 -7.19 21.26
N ARG A 167 -33.50 -6.90 20.71
CA ARG A 167 -33.65 -6.39 19.35
C ARG A 167 -32.93 -5.06 19.13
N ASN A 168 -33.02 -4.14 20.10
CA ASN A 168 -32.35 -2.85 20.04
C ASN A 168 -30.82 -3.01 20.05
N LYS A 169 -30.29 -3.89 20.91
CA LYS A 169 -28.84 -4.20 20.97
C LYS A 169 -28.36 -4.89 19.69
N GLU A 170 -29.15 -5.79 19.14
CA GLU A 170 -28.86 -6.47 17.87
C GLU A 170 -28.88 -5.50 16.68
N SER A 171 -29.87 -4.62 16.61
CA SER A 171 -29.92 -3.54 15.61
C SER A 171 -28.71 -2.60 15.72
N SER A 172 -28.32 -2.24 16.94
CA SER A 172 -27.13 -1.40 17.18
C SER A 172 -25.84 -2.09 16.71
N TYR A 173 -25.66 -3.37 17.04
CA TYR A 173 -24.51 -4.16 16.61
C TYR A 173 -24.45 -4.33 15.09
N THR A 174 -25.57 -4.72 14.47
CA THR A 174 -25.66 -4.94 13.02
C THR A 174 -25.46 -3.66 12.21
N THR A 175 -26.06 -2.55 12.65
CA THR A 175 -25.86 -1.22 12.06
C THR A 175 -24.39 -0.80 12.14
N ALA A 176 -23.78 -0.91 13.33
CA ALA A 176 -22.37 -0.59 13.52
C ALA A 176 -21.48 -1.46 12.62
N LYS A 177 -21.73 -2.78 12.58
CA LYS A 177 -20.99 -3.72 11.75
C LYS A 177 -21.06 -3.38 10.26
N SER A 178 -22.25 -3.03 9.77
CA SER A 178 -22.45 -2.63 8.37
C SER A 178 -21.70 -1.33 8.05
N LYS A 179 -21.81 -0.32 8.91
CA LYS A 179 -21.09 0.96 8.76
C LYS A 179 -19.58 0.74 8.75
N THR A 180 -19.04 -0.02 9.70
CA THR A 180 -17.61 -0.36 9.75
C THR A 180 -17.15 -1.09 8.48
N ALA A 181 -17.95 -2.04 7.96
CA ALA A 181 -17.62 -2.75 6.73
C ALA A 181 -17.58 -1.81 5.52
N ALA A 182 -18.54 -0.89 5.41
CA ALA A 182 -18.57 0.13 4.37
C ALA A 182 -17.36 1.06 4.44
N THR A 183 -17.01 1.55 5.64
CA THR A 183 -15.82 2.37 5.86
C THR A 183 -14.54 1.61 5.44
N LYS A 184 -14.36 0.36 5.92
CA LYS A 184 -13.21 -0.46 5.52
C LYS A 184 -13.13 -0.68 4.01
N LYS A 185 -14.28 -0.86 3.33
CA LYS A 185 -14.34 -1.00 1.87
C LYS A 185 -13.88 0.27 1.17
N LEU A 186 -14.36 1.44 1.62
CA LEU A 186 -13.98 2.74 1.05
C LEU A 186 -12.49 3.04 1.21
N LEU A 187 -11.94 2.79 2.40
CA LEU A 187 -10.51 3.00 2.69
C LEU A 187 -9.63 2.10 1.82
N ARG A 188 -10.00 0.82 1.65
CA ARG A 188 -9.28 -0.10 0.75
C ARG A 188 -9.37 0.33 -0.71
N ALA A 189 -10.56 0.71 -1.17
CA ALA A 189 -10.74 1.21 -2.53
C ALA A 189 -9.88 2.45 -2.82
N THR A 190 -9.66 3.31 -1.82
CA THR A 190 -8.75 4.45 -1.94
C THR A 190 -7.29 3.99 -2.09
N LEU A 191 -6.85 3.00 -1.29
CA LEU A 191 -5.52 2.40 -1.42
C LEU A 191 -5.31 1.64 -2.75
N ASP A 192 -6.36 1.10 -3.36
CA ASP A 192 -6.26 0.41 -4.65
C ASP A 192 -5.74 1.35 -5.76
N GLY A 193 -5.86 2.67 -5.58
CA GLY A 193 -5.25 3.68 -6.45
C GLY A 193 -3.71 3.62 -6.52
N ILE A 194 -3.05 2.94 -5.58
CA ILE A 194 -1.59 2.76 -5.56
C ILE A 194 -1.13 1.74 -6.62
N ALA A 195 -1.92 0.69 -6.89
CA ALA A 195 -1.54 -0.37 -7.81
C ALA A 195 -1.14 0.12 -9.23
N PRO A 196 -1.92 0.98 -9.91
CA PRO A 196 -1.52 1.50 -11.22
C PRO A 196 -0.28 2.41 -11.14
N LEU A 197 -0.03 3.09 -10.02
CA LEU A 197 1.18 3.89 -9.84
C LEU A 197 2.43 3.01 -9.75
N LYS A 198 2.36 1.88 -9.02
CA LYS A 198 3.45 0.89 -8.97
C LYS A 198 3.80 0.32 -10.34
N VAL A 199 2.79 0.10 -11.21
CA VAL A 199 3.02 -0.30 -12.60
C VAL A 199 3.77 0.78 -13.37
N GLN A 200 3.36 2.04 -13.25
CA GLN A 200 4.03 3.16 -13.92
C GLN A 200 5.47 3.36 -13.42
N ILE A 201 5.71 3.17 -12.12
CA ILE A 201 7.06 3.20 -11.53
C ILE A 201 7.94 2.12 -12.17
N LYS A 202 7.43 0.89 -12.30
CA LYS A 202 8.16 -0.21 -12.95
C LYS A 202 8.52 0.14 -14.39
N VAL A 203 7.58 0.71 -15.15
CA VAL A 203 7.83 1.14 -16.53
C VAL A 203 8.91 2.23 -16.58
N SER A 204 8.83 3.24 -15.71
CA SER A 204 9.82 4.33 -15.68
C SER A 204 11.22 3.83 -15.29
N LYS A 205 11.32 2.95 -14.29
CA LYS A 205 12.58 2.30 -13.89
C LYS A 205 13.19 1.47 -15.03
N ASN A 206 12.36 0.73 -15.77
CA ASN A 206 12.83 -0.03 -16.93
C ASN A 206 13.36 0.89 -18.05
N ALA A 207 12.66 2.00 -18.32
CA ALA A 207 13.09 2.99 -19.31
C ALA A 207 14.43 3.66 -18.91
N ALA A 208 14.61 3.98 -17.62
CA ALA A 208 15.87 4.46 -17.07
C ALA A 208 17.00 3.42 -17.28
N SER A 209 16.75 2.16 -16.92
CA SER A 209 17.73 1.06 -17.09
C SER A 209 18.12 0.85 -18.55
N MET A 210 17.16 0.88 -19.48
CA MET A 210 17.44 0.77 -20.91
C MET A 210 18.28 1.94 -21.43
N THR A 211 17.97 3.17 -20.99
CA THR A 211 18.74 4.36 -21.36
C THR A 211 20.15 4.32 -20.78
N GLN A 212 20.30 3.80 -19.56
CA GLN A 212 21.60 3.59 -18.93
C GLN A 212 22.47 2.61 -19.71
N LYS A 213 21.90 1.53 -20.25
CA LYS A 213 22.63 0.62 -21.13
C LYS A 213 23.16 1.35 -22.38
N LYS A 214 22.36 2.26 -22.96
CA LYS A 214 22.82 3.09 -24.09
C LYS A 214 23.96 4.02 -23.68
N PHE A 215 23.89 4.62 -22.50
CA PHE A 215 24.97 5.44 -21.94
C PHE A 215 26.28 4.63 -21.78
N ILE A 216 26.20 3.40 -21.27
CA ILE A 216 27.37 2.51 -21.13
C ILE A 216 27.96 2.17 -22.49
N THR A 217 27.13 1.80 -23.48
CA THR A 217 27.60 1.54 -24.84
C THR A 217 28.27 2.76 -25.45
N GLU A 218 27.66 3.94 -25.31
CA GLU A 218 28.21 5.18 -25.85
C GLU A 218 29.52 5.58 -25.15
N THR A 219 29.69 5.24 -23.88
CA THR A 219 30.95 5.44 -23.14
C THR A 219 32.10 4.66 -23.78
N LEU A 220 31.84 3.47 -24.34
CA LEU A 220 32.85 2.70 -25.08
C LEU A 220 33.20 3.39 -26.40
N THR A 221 32.20 3.91 -27.12
CA THR A 221 32.39 4.73 -28.33
C THR A 221 33.26 5.95 -28.04
N LEU A 222 32.96 6.68 -26.95
CA LEU A 222 33.73 7.83 -26.50
C LEU A 222 35.20 7.45 -26.30
N LYS A 223 35.47 6.41 -25.49
CA LYS A 223 36.83 5.94 -25.19
C LYS A 223 37.60 5.58 -26.46
N GLN A 224 36.95 4.90 -27.42
CA GLN A 224 37.57 4.56 -28.70
C GLN A 224 37.85 5.80 -29.55
N SER A 225 36.93 6.76 -29.59
CA SER A 225 37.10 8.01 -30.34
C SER A 225 38.24 8.89 -29.78
N ILE A 226 38.38 8.90 -28.45
CA ILE A 226 39.48 9.57 -27.75
C ILE A 226 40.82 8.94 -28.15
N LYS A 227 40.91 7.60 -28.10
CA LYS A 227 42.12 6.85 -28.50
C LYS A 227 42.52 7.13 -29.96
N ASN A 228 41.53 7.29 -30.84
CA ASN A 228 41.74 7.50 -32.27
C ASN A 228 42.01 8.98 -32.65
N GLY A 229 41.99 9.92 -31.71
CA GLY A 229 42.25 11.32 -32.04
C GLY A 229 41.09 12.04 -32.76
N ASN A 230 39.89 11.44 -32.85
CA ASN A 230 38.80 11.97 -33.69
C ASN A 230 37.92 12.96 -32.91
N ILE A 231 38.21 14.25 -33.05
CA ILE A 231 37.50 15.34 -32.36
C ILE A 231 36.00 15.34 -32.67
N SER A 232 35.61 15.20 -33.95
CA SER A 232 34.20 15.22 -34.37
C SER A 232 33.40 14.08 -33.76
N THR A 233 33.95 12.86 -33.75
CA THR A 233 33.31 11.69 -33.14
C THR A 233 33.26 11.81 -31.62
N THR A 234 34.30 12.37 -31.00
CA THR A 234 34.36 12.62 -29.56
C THR A 234 33.26 13.58 -29.13
N LEU A 235 33.10 14.71 -29.82
CA LEU A 235 32.04 15.69 -29.57
C LEU A 235 30.63 15.08 -29.74
N ARG A 236 30.40 14.31 -30.81
CA ARG A 236 29.13 13.62 -31.03
C ARG A 236 28.83 12.61 -29.91
N SER A 237 29.84 11.89 -29.45
CA SER A 237 29.69 10.89 -28.39
C SER A 237 29.42 11.55 -27.03
N LEU A 238 30.11 12.64 -26.72
CA LEU A 238 29.84 13.47 -25.52
C LEU A 238 28.41 14.03 -25.54
N ASP A 239 27.94 14.53 -26.67
CA ASP A 239 26.56 15.04 -26.81
C ASP A 239 25.51 13.93 -26.57
N ALA A 240 25.75 12.74 -27.16
CA ALA A 240 24.90 11.57 -26.95
C ALA A 240 24.89 11.14 -25.47
N LEU A 241 26.04 11.14 -24.79
CA LEU A 241 26.13 10.84 -23.36
C LEU A 241 25.36 11.83 -22.50
N VAL A 242 25.49 13.14 -22.76
CA VAL A 242 24.69 14.18 -22.08
C VAL A 242 23.20 13.92 -22.29
N THR A 243 22.79 13.61 -23.52
CA THR A 243 21.39 13.31 -23.85
C THR A 243 20.87 12.07 -23.12
N HIS A 244 21.66 10.99 -23.06
CA HIS A 244 21.29 9.78 -22.33
C HIS A 244 21.21 10.02 -20.83
N ALA A 245 22.19 10.72 -20.23
CA ALA A 245 22.18 11.05 -18.81
C ALA A 245 20.96 11.90 -18.41
N LYS A 246 20.62 12.93 -19.19
CA LYS A 246 19.40 13.73 -18.97
C LYS A 246 18.13 12.87 -18.99
N LYS A 247 18.00 11.97 -19.97
CA LYS A 247 16.84 11.05 -20.06
C LYS A 247 16.75 10.09 -18.87
N VAL A 248 17.87 9.62 -18.34
CA VAL A 248 17.86 8.80 -17.11
C VAL A 248 17.31 9.62 -15.95
N ILE A 249 17.78 10.86 -15.76
CA ILE A 249 17.28 11.77 -14.73
C ILE A 249 15.78 12.03 -14.90
N GLU A 250 15.30 12.32 -16.10
CA GLU A 250 13.86 12.52 -16.38
C GLU A 250 13.01 11.31 -15.95
N HIS A 251 13.49 10.08 -16.22
CA HIS A 251 12.81 8.86 -15.78
C HIS A 251 12.85 8.66 -14.26
N LYS A 252 13.93 9.09 -13.59
CA LYS A 252 14.05 9.08 -12.13
C LYS A 252 13.15 10.12 -11.48
N GLU A 253 13.12 11.35 -11.98
CA GLU A 253 12.19 12.40 -11.56
C GLU A 253 10.74 11.93 -11.65
N LYS A 254 10.37 11.32 -12.79
CA LYS A 254 9.05 10.72 -12.97
C LYS A 254 8.77 9.62 -11.93
N THR A 255 9.76 8.79 -11.63
CA THR A 255 9.64 7.76 -10.58
C THR A 255 9.38 8.39 -9.22
N TYR A 256 10.14 9.42 -8.85
CA TYR A 256 9.96 10.15 -7.61
C TYR A 256 8.58 10.80 -7.50
N LEU A 257 8.10 11.47 -8.55
CA LEU A 257 6.75 12.06 -8.58
C LEU A 257 5.64 11.01 -8.40
N LEU A 258 5.83 9.80 -8.94
CA LEU A 258 4.88 8.70 -8.75
C LEU A 258 4.90 8.18 -7.30
N GLU A 259 6.08 8.11 -6.69
CA GLU A 259 6.21 7.77 -5.26
C GLU A 259 5.56 8.84 -4.37
N GLN A 260 5.68 10.13 -4.69
CA GLN A 260 4.98 11.19 -3.95
C GLN A 260 3.45 11.06 -4.03
N LYS A 261 2.92 10.68 -5.20
CA LYS A 261 1.48 10.41 -5.35
C LYS A 261 1.02 9.21 -4.51
N ILE A 262 1.87 8.21 -4.31
CA ILE A 262 1.59 7.11 -3.38
C ILE A 262 1.48 7.65 -1.95
N SER A 263 2.44 8.48 -1.51
CA SER A 263 2.41 9.11 -0.19
C SER A 263 1.14 9.96 0.03
N GLU A 264 0.68 10.68 -1.01
CA GLU A 264 -0.56 11.45 -0.95
C GLU A 264 -1.81 10.58 -0.76
N ILE A 265 -1.90 9.45 -1.46
CA ILE A 265 -2.99 8.48 -1.29
C ILE A 265 -2.98 7.92 0.13
N GLU A 266 -1.81 7.54 0.64
CA GLU A 266 -1.66 7.02 1.99
C GLU A 266 -2.05 8.06 3.05
N ARG A 267 -1.59 9.31 2.90
CA ARG A 267 -1.98 10.43 3.77
C ARG A 267 -3.49 10.67 3.74
N LYS A 268 -4.12 10.61 2.57
CA LYS A 268 -5.58 10.75 2.45
C LYS A 268 -6.31 9.67 3.25
N VAL A 269 -5.85 8.42 3.17
CA VAL A 269 -6.44 7.31 3.94
C VAL A 269 -6.17 7.47 5.44
N GLN A 270 -4.99 7.95 5.85
CA GLN A 270 -4.70 8.26 7.25
C GLN A 270 -5.63 9.33 7.82
N LEU A 271 -5.92 10.40 7.06
CA LEU A 271 -6.87 11.42 7.48
C LEU A 271 -8.29 10.87 7.63
N GLN A 272 -8.72 10.00 6.71
CA GLN A 272 -10.01 9.32 6.78
C GLN A 272 -10.10 8.28 7.92
N LEU A 273 -8.96 7.79 8.42
CA LEU A 273 -8.90 6.90 9.60
C LEU A 273 -8.98 7.68 10.92
N ALA A 274 -8.64 8.97 10.91
CA ALA A 274 -8.67 9.84 12.10
C ALA A 274 -10.04 10.51 12.30
N SER A 275 -10.88 10.55 11.26
CA SER A 275 -12.26 11.06 11.29
C SER A 275 -13.27 10.01 11.75
#